data_AF-A0A060YRR2-F1
#
_entry.id   AF-A0A060YRR2-F1
#
_cell.length_a   1.000
_cell.length_b   1.000
_cell.length_c   1.000
_cell.angle_alpha   90.00
_cell.angle_beta   90.00
_cell.angle_gamma   90.00
#
_symmetry.space_group_name_H-M   'P 1'
#
loop_
_entity.id
_entity.type
_entity.pdbx_description
1 polymer ?
#
loop_
_entity_poly.entity_id
_entity_poly.type
_entity_poly.pdbx_seq_one_letter_code
_entity_poly.pdbx_strand_id
1 'polypeptide(L)'
;MFLGDFNADCGYVAKKNWQHVRLYSNQAFLWLIGDTEDTTVRQTTTCAYDRIVVHGEAFEKAIVPQSAQPFNFAKEYGLTEEQALDVSDHYPVEVELKAGSEHLGGHTLLILLMAFFIST
;
A
#
# COMPACT_ATOMS: atom_id res chain seq x y z
N MET A 1 0.29 9.87 -7.79
CA MET A 1 0.16 8.66 -6.95
C MET A 1 -1.24 8.11 -7.12
N PHE A 2 -1.36 6.79 -7.26
CA PHE A 2 -2.62 6.05 -7.25
C PHE A 2 -2.57 5.12 -6.04
N LEU A 3 -3.60 5.10 -5.22
CA LEU A 3 -3.69 4.25 -4.03
C LEU A 3 -5.13 3.75 -3.87
N GLY A 4 -5.30 2.50 -3.47
CA GLY A 4 -6.60 1.83 -3.57
C GLY A 4 -6.56 0.36 -3.22
N ASP A 5 -7.69 -0.19 -2.79
CA ASP A 5 -8.03 -1.58 -3.07
C ASP A 5 -8.18 -1.73 -4.60
N PHE A 6 -7.20 -2.35 -5.24
CA PHE A 6 -7.23 -2.62 -6.67
C PHE A 6 -7.73 -4.03 -6.99
N ASN A 7 -8.01 -4.86 -5.96
CA ASN A 7 -8.19 -6.30 -6.08
C ASN A 7 -7.05 -6.94 -6.92
N ALA A 8 -5.83 -6.45 -6.74
CA ALA A 8 -4.71 -6.70 -7.63
C ALA A 8 -3.87 -7.92 -7.25
N ASP A 9 -4.50 -9.05 -6.93
CA ASP A 9 -3.80 -10.33 -6.70
C ASP A 9 -4.77 -11.52 -6.72
N CYS A 10 -4.26 -12.71 -6.37
CA CYS A 10 -5.02 -13.93 -6.12
C CYS A 10 -5.94 -14.29 -7.28
N GLY A 11 -7.23 -14.54 -7.01
CA GLY A 11 -8.20 -14.97 -8.02
C GLY A 11 -8.59 -13.87 -9.01
N TYR A 12 -8.40 -12.60 -8.66
CA TYR A 12 -8.86 -11.47 -9.45
C TYR A 12 -7.87 -11.12 -10.57
N VAL A 13 -6.57 -11.10 -10.28
CA VAL A 13 -5.51 -10.89 -11.28
C VAL A 13 -4.57 -12.08 -11.33
N ALA A 14 -4.93 -13.07 -12.16
CA ALA A 14 -4.08 -14.23 -12.40
C ALA A 14 -2.68 -13.81 -12.90
N LYS A 15 -1.62 -14.51 -12.50
CA LYS A 15 -0.22 -14.16 -12.84
C LYS A 15 0.03 -13.85 -14.32
N LYS A 16 -0.60 -14.62 -15.22
CA LYS A 16 -0.50 -14.45 -16.68
C LYS A 16 -1.18 -13.18 -17.22
N ASN A 17 -2.02 -12.52 -16.43
CA ASN A 17 -2.77 -11.34 -16.84
C ASN A 17 -2.02 -10.03 -16.55
N TRP A 18 -1.06 -10.03 -15.62
CA TRP A 18 -0.29 -8.84 -15.25
C TRP A 18 0.40 -8.14 -16.42
N GLN A 19 0.90 -8.90 -17.40
CA GLN A 19 1.52 -8.34 -18.60
C GLN A 19 0.57 -7.44 -19.42
N HIS A 20 -0.75 -7.62 -19.29
CA HIS A 20 -1.77 -6.81 -19.98
C HIS A 20 -2.18 -5.57 -19.17
N VAL A 21 -1.82 -5.48 -17.90
CA VAL A 21 -2.11 -4.32 -17.05
C VAL A 21 -1.06 -3.25 -17.33
N ARG A 22 -1.40 -2.25 -18.15
CA ARG A 22 -0.45 -1.17 -18.54
C ARG A 22 0.15 -0.40 -17.36
N LEU A 23 -0.59 -0.29 -16.26
CA LEU A 23 -0.11 0.34 -15.03
C LEU A 23 1.02 -0.47 -14.36
N TYR A 24 1.05 -1.79 -14.58
CA TYR A 24 2.06 -2.71 -14.05
C TYR A 24 3.19 -2.98 -15.05
N SER A 25 2.87 -3.21 -16.33
CA SER A 25 3.87 -3.57 -17.34
C SER A 25 4.73 -2.41 -17.82
N ASN A 26 4.33 -1.16 -17.55
CA ASN A 26 5.15 0.01 -17.82
C ASN A 26 6.05 0.36 -16.61
N GLN A 27 7.36 0.23 -16.80
CA GLN A 27 8.39 0.46 -15.76
C GLN A 27 8.46 1.91 -15.25
N ALA A 28 7.82 2.87 -15.91
CA ALA A 28 7.71 4.24 -15.40
C ALA A 28 6.83 4.33 -14.12
N PHE A 29 5.99 3.31 -13.88
CA PHE A 29 5.18 3.22 -12.67
C PHE A 29 5.88 2.33 -11.64
N LEU A 30 6.08 2.88 -10.45
CA LEU A 30 6.67 2.16 -9.32
C LEU A 30 5.54 1.66 -8.42
N TRP A 31 5.44 0.34 -8.29
CA TRP A 31 4.53 -0.33 -7.37
C TRP A 31 5.22 -0.49 -6.03
N LEU A 32 4.76 0.26 -5.02
CA LEU A 32 5.42 0.33 -3.71
C LEU A 32 4.98 -0.81 -2.78
N ILE A 33 3.75 -1.28 -2.91
CA ILE A 33 3.25 -2.49 -2.24
C ILE A 33 3.49 -3.68 -3.17
N GLY A 34 4.40 -4.57 -2.78
CA GLY A 34 4.83 -5.72 -3.56
C GLY A 34 3.79 -6.84 -3.63
N ASP A 35 3.94 -7.74 -4.60
CA ASP A 35 3.04 -8.88 -4.81
C ASP A 35 3.14 -9.96 -3.71
N THR A 36 4.11 -9.85 -2.80
CA THR A 36 4.30 -10.77 -1.67
C THR A 36 3.70 -10.24 -0.37
N GLU A 37 3.23 -8.99 -0.37
CA GLU A 37 2.60 -8.39 0.81
C GLU A 37 1.19 -8.95 1.00
N ASP A 38 0.74 -9.00 2.25
CA ASP A 38 -0.63 -9.36 2.59
C ASP A 38 -1.37 -8.12 3.08
N THR A 39 -2.39 -7.71 2.34
CA THR A 39 -3.23 -6.57 2.68
C THR A 39 -4.59 -7.00 3.24
N THR A 40 -4.76 -8.29 3.56
CA THR A 40 -6.04 -8.85 4.03
C THR A 40 -5.99 -9.24 5.50
N VAL A 41 -7.09 -9.02 6.22
CA VAL A 41 -7.20 -9.37 7.66
C VAL A 41 -7.43 -10.86 7.86
N ARG A 42 -8.15 -11.51 6.94
CA ARG A 42 -8.52 -12.93 7.07
C ARG A 42 -7.27 -13.81 7.00
N GLN A 43 -7.06 -14.63 8.03
CA GLN A 43 -5.95 -15.58 8.13
C GLN A 43 -5.99 -16.67 7.06
N THR A 44 -7.15 -16.87 6.43
CA THR A 44 -7.35 -17.83 5.34
C THR A 44 -6.96 -17.29 3.97
N THR A 45 -6.63 -16.00 3.87
CA THR A 45 -6.16 -15.35 2.64
C THR A 45 -4.76 -14.78 2.83
N THR A 46 -4.05 -14.62 1.73
CA THR A 46 -2.75 -13.93 1.69
C THR A 46 -2.67 -13.30 0.31
N CYS A 47 -3.10 -12.04 0.20
CA CYS A 47 -3.31 -11.37 -1.08
C CYS A 47 -2.88 -9.90 -1.03
N ALA A 48 -2.18 -9.43 -2.07
CA ALA A 48 -1.80 -8.03 -2.25
C ALA A 48 -2.88 -7.23 -3.01
N TYR A 49 -4.07 -7.08 -2.43
CA TYR A 49 -5.17 -6.37 -3.09
C TYR A 49 -4.98 -4.85 -3.12
N ASP A 50 -4.54 -4.29 -2.00
CA ASP A 50 -4.35 -2.86 -1.80
C ASP A 50 -2.98 -2.43 -2.27
N ARG A 51 -2.91 -1.36 -3.05
CA ARG A 51 -1.69 -0.97 -3.76
C ARG A 51 -1.43 0.52 -3.61
N ILE A 52 -0.15 0.86 -3.62
CA ILE A 52 0.34 2.23 -3.81
C ILE A 52 1.22 2.22 -5.05
N VAL A 53 0.85 3.02 -6.05
CA VAL A 53 1.56 3.15 -7.33
C VAL A 53 1.93 4.61 -7.54
N VAL A 54 3.21 4.87 -7.80
CA VAL A 54 3.71 6.23 -8.07
C VAL A 54 4.31 6.33 -9.47
N HIS A 55 4.32 7.55 -10.01
CA HIS A 55 4.89 7.86 -11.31
C HIS A 55 5.47 9.27 -11.27
N GLY A 56 6.59 9.47 -11.96
CA GLY A 56 7.30 10.74 -12.05
C GLY A 56 8.36 10.93 -10.96
N GLU A 57 9.45 11.57 -11.37
CA GLU A 57 10.68 11.77 -10.58
C GLU A 57 10.43 12.48 -9.23
N ALA A 58 9.45 13.38 -9.17
CA ALA A 58 9.10 14.09 -7.94
C ALA A 58 8.61 13.14 -6.84
N PHE A 59 7.73 12.19 -7.17
CA PHE A 59 7.27 11.20 -6.19
C PHE A 59 8.39 10.21 -5.85
N GLU A 60 9.13 9.73 -6.85
CA GLU A 60 10.24 8.80 -6.65
C GLU A 60 11.28 9.33 -5.66
N LYS A 61 11.66 10.61 -5.77
CA LYS A 61 12.58 11.27 -4.83
C LYS A 61 11.99 11.48 -3.44
N ALA A 62 10.68 11.68 -3.37
CA ALA A 62 9.97 11.91 -2.13
C ALA A 62 9.77 10.62 -1.30
N ILE A 63 9.75 9.42 -1.92
CA ILE A 63 9.58 8.17 -1.16
C ILE A 63 10.75 7.98 -0.16
N VAL A 64 10.42 7.69 1.09
CA VAL A 64 11.38 7.13 2.05
C VAL A 64 11.58 5.64 1.70
N PRO A 65 12.82 5.19 1.39
CA PRO A 65 13.06 3.81 1.02
C PRO A 65 12.51 2.82 2.06
N GLN A 66 11.86 1.75 1.60
CA GLN A 66 11.32 0.67 2.45
C GLN A 66 10.22 1.09 3.45
N SER A 67 9.67 2.31 3.32
CA SER A 67 8.57 2.77 4.18
C SER A 67 7.20 2.26 3.76
N ALA A 68 7.04 1.77 2.52
CA ALA A 68 5.76 1.34 2.03
C ALA A 68 5.43 -0.08 2.50
N GLN A 69 4.31 -0.25 3.20
CA GLN A 69 3.90 -1.54 3.79
C GLN A 69 2.39 -1.57 4.09
N PRO A 70 1.81 -2.76 4.31
CA PRO A 70 0.51 -2.88 4.97
C PRO A 70 0.65 -2.60 6.48
N PHE A 71 -0.29 -1.84 7.04
CA PHE A 71 -0.39 -1.60 8.47
C PHE A 71 -1.30 -2.65 9.13
N ASN A 72 -0.69 -3.65 9.76
CA ASN A 72 -1.42 -4.71 10.45
C ASN A 72 -1.96 -4.21 11.81
N PHE A 73 -3.10 -3.51 11.78
CA PHE A 73 -3.75 -2.96 12.98
C PHE A 73 -4.21 -4.04 13.97
N ALA A 74 -4.52 -5.24 13.48
CA ALA A 74 -4.89 -6.36 14.34
C ALA A 74 -3.72 -6.75 15.25
N LYS A 75 -2.52 -6.88 14.66
CA LYS A 75 -1.29 -7.15 15.40
C LYS A 75 -0.89 -5.98 16.30
N GLU A 76 -0.93 -4.75 15.79
CA GLU A 76 -0.50 -3.55 16.53
C GLU A 76 -1.36 -3.32 17.78
N TYR A 77 -2.67 -3.53 17.68
CA TYR A 77 -3.60 -3.30 18.78
C TYR A 77 -3.99 -4.58 19.53
N GLY A 78 -3.38 -5.72 19.20
CA GLY A 78 -3.65 -7.00 19.86
C GLY A 78 -5.09 -7.50 19.71
N LEU A 79 -5.71 -7.25 18.56
CA LEU A 79 -7.07 -7.68 18.24
C LEU A 79 -7.09 -9.14 17.80
N THR A 80 -8.17 -9.85 18.15
CA THR A 80 -8.52 -11.12 17.50
C THR A 80 -8.93 -10.89 16.04
N GLU A 81 -8.91 -11.93 15.20
CA GLU A 81 -9.39 -11.82 13.83
C GLU A 81 -10.85 -11.34 13.78
N GLU A 82 -11.72 -11.83 14.66
CA GLU A 82 -13.13 -11.40 14.76
C GLU A 82 -13.23 -9.90 15.02
N GLN A 83 -12.51 -9.39 16.03
CA GLN A 83 -12.49 -7.95 16.35
C GLN A 83 -11.89 -7.10 15.24
N ALA A 84 -10.90 -7.63 14.52
CA ALA A 84 -10.30 -6.92 13.40
C ALA A 84 -11.27 -6.85 12.21
N LEU A 85 -11.99 -7.93 11.94
CA LEU A 85 -13.03 -8.00 10.91
C LEU A 85 -14.24 -7.11 11.20
N ASP A 86 -14.52 -6.78 12.47
CA ASP A 86 -15.50 -5.75 12.83
C ASP A 86 -15.07 -4.34 12.38
N VAL A 87 -13.77 -4.13 12.13
CA VAL A 87 -13.19 -2.86 11.66
C VAL A 87 -13.09 -2.83 10.14
N SER A 88 -12.45 -3.83 9.54
CA SER A 88 -12.35 -4.04 8.09
C SER A 88 -11.79 -5.43 7.80
N ASP A 89 -12.03 -5.98 6.61
CA ASP A 89 -11.33 -7.16 6.09
C ASP A 89 -10.03 -6.85 5.34
N HIS A 90 -9.65 -5.57 5.23
CA HIS A 90 -8.40 -5.09 4.64
C HIS A 90 -7.53 -4.33 5.65
N TYR A 91 -6.21 -4.53 5.57
CA TYR A 91 -5.23 -3.67 6.23
C TYR A 91 -5.03 -2.38 5.41
N PRO A 92 -4.90 -1.20 6.05
CA PRO A 92 -4.46 -0.02 5.33
C PRO A 92 -3.08 -0.24 4.71
N VAL A 93 -2.82 0.36 3.55
CA VAL A 93 -1.47 0.46 2.99
C VAL A 93 -0.93 1.86 3.25
N GLU A 94 0.34 1.92 3.66
CA GLU A 94 1.00 3.16 4.05
C GLU A 94 2.29 3.40 3.29
N VAL A 95 2.73 4.66 3.23
CA VAL A 95 4.05 5.07 2.74
C VAL A 95 4.48 6.38 3.38
N GLU A 96 5.77 6.53 3.66
CA GLU A 96 6.34 7.79 4.13
C GLU A 96 6.94 8.60 2.97
N LEU A 97 6.63 9.90 2.97
CA LEU A 97 7.18 10.88 2.04
C LEU A 97 8.09 11.88 2.77
N LYS A 98 9.23 12.19 2.17
CA LYS A 98 10.05 13.36 2.52
C LYS A 98 9.29 14.60 2.06
N ALA A 99 8.92 15.47 2.99
CA ALA A 99 8.40 16.79 2.63
C ALA A 99 9.54 17.64 2.03
N GLY A 100 9.23 18.39 0.98
CA GLY A 100 10.16 19.38 0.43
C GLY A 100 10.49 20.44 1.49
N SER A 101 11.77 20.74 1.67
CA SER A 101 12.23 21.83 2.53
C SER A 101 11.99 23.17 1.83
N GLU A 102 10.74 23.58 1.75
CA GLU A 102 10.41 24.99 1.56
C GLU A 102 10.19 25.55 2.98
N HIS A 103 11.28 26.04 3.57
CA HIS A 103 11.26 27.06 4.64
C HIS A 103 11.05 26.69 6.13
N LEU A 104 11.47 25.51 6.61
CA LEU A 104 11.66 25.28 8.06
C LEU A 104 12.98 24.56 8.34
N GLY A 105 13.80 25.15 9.20
CA GLY A 105 15.23 24.81 9.38
C GLY A 105 15.51 23.34 9.65
N GLY A 106 16.38 22.75 8.84
CA GLY A 106 17.21 21.57 9.15
C GLY A 106 16.52 20.22 9.38
N HIS A 107 15.20 20.18 9.55
CA HIS A 107 14.45 18.95 9.80
C HIS A 107 13.70 18.50 8.55
N THR A 108 14.03 17.29 8.09
CA THR A 108 13.21 16.58 7.09
C THR A 108 11.88 16.23 7.74
N LEU A 109 10.80 16.92 7.34
CA LEU A 109 9.45 16.54 7.75
C LEU A 109 9.04 15.28 6.97
N LEU A 110 8.53 14.28 7.70
CA LEU A 110 7.99 13.04 7.14
C LEU A 110 6.46 13.14 7.12
N ILE A 111 5.86 12.79 5.98
CA ILE A 111 4.40 12.71 5.82
C ILE A 111 4.05 11.22 5.66
N LEU A 112 3.29 10.68 6.59
CA LEU A 112 2.69 9.36 6.47
C LEU A 112 1.39 9.48 5.67
N LEU A 113 1.32 8.79 4.54
CA LEU A 113 0.08 8.61 3.79
C LEU A 113 -0.46 7.21 4.08
N MET A 114 -1.69 7.12 4.57
CA MET A 114 -2.41 5.88 4.78
C MET A 114 -3.66 5.83 3.92
N ALA A 115 -3.91 4.69 3.29
CA ALA A 115 -5.13 4.40 2.56
C ALA A 115 -5.89 3.30 3.31
N PHE A 116 -7.02 3.63 3.94
CA PHE A 116 -7.86 2.67 4.64
C PHE A 116 -9.15 2.46 3.86
N PHE A 117 -9.44 1.19 3.53
CA PHE A 117 -10.63 0.80 2.80
C PHE A 117 -11.52 -0.02 3.73
N ILE A 118 -12.76 0.43 3.88
CA ILE A 118 -13.81 -0.33 4.56
C ILE A 118 -14.59 -1.00 3.44
N SER A 119 -14.29 -2.26 3.17
CA SER A 119 -15.14 -3.10 2.32
C SER A 119 -16.18 -3.74 3.23
N THR A 120 -17.46 -3.43 2.98
CA THR A 120 -18.62 -4.03 3.66
C THR A 120 -18.96 -5.39 3.11
#